data_AF-A0A535E5F9-F1
#
_entry.id   AF-A0A535E5F9-F1
#
_cell.length_a   1.000
_cell.length_b   1.000
_cell.length_c   1.000
_cell.angle_alpha   90.00
_cell.angle_beta   90.00
_cell.angle_gamma   90.00
#
_symmetry.space_group_name_H-M   'P 1'
#
loop_
_entity.id
_entity.type
_entity.pdbx_description
1 polymer ?
#
loop_
_entity_poly.entity_id
_entity_poly.type
_entity_poly.pdbx_seq_one_letter_code
_entity_poly.pdbx_strand_id
1 'polypeptide(L)'
;GNYVPVVGTAATVKSGQTPVLFEWDYLSASHGKDVPTWKIFVPSNAVIGGYYSQAINKQAPHPAAARLWEEYLYSDEGQNLWLKGGARPVRQAAMTASGTVDKTAAAALPAVPGTPQVPSGDQTSKASQYVVANWSAAVA
;
A
#
# COMPACT_ATOMS: atom_id res chain seq x y z
N GLY A 1 -19.34 -11.15 -11.75
CA GLY A 1 -18.12 -10.84 -12.53
C GLY A 1 -17.19 -12.02 -12.44
N ASN A 2 -16.32 -12.22 -13.43
CA ASN A 2 -15.34 -13.31 -13.42
C ASN A 2 -14.05 -12.81 -12.79
N TYR A 3 -13.41 -13.62 -11.94
CA TYR A 3 -12.06 -13.35 -11.48
C TYR A 3 -11.09 -13.51 -12.66
N VAL A 4 -10.18 -12.56 -12.83
CA VAL A 4 -9.14 -12.62 -13.85
C VAL A 4 -7.79 -12.70 -13.12
N PRO A 5 -7.05 -13.83 -13.22
CA PRO A 5 -5.82 -14.05 -12.48
C PRO A 5 -4.61 -13.34 -13.14
N VAL A 6 -4.79 -12.10 -13.57
CA VAL A 6 -3.72 -11.27 -14.15
C VAL A 6 -3.66 -9.94 -13.40
N VAL A 7 -2.46 -9.38 -13.29
CA VAL A 7 -2.24 -8.10 -12.63
C VAL A 7 -2.96 -7.00 -13.43
N GLY A 8 -3.79 -6.21 -12.75
CA GLY A 8 -4.36 -5.01 -13.33
C GLY A 8 -3.27 -3.97 -13.56
N THR A 9 -3.30 -3.28 -14.70
CA THR A 9 -2.32 -2.24 -15.03
C THR A 9 -3.05 -0.96 -15.41
N ALA A 10 -2.33 0.16 -15.43
CA ALA A 10 -2.88 1.41 -15.96
C ALA A 10 -3.42 1.25 -17.39
N ALA A 11 -2.79 0.41 -18.21
CA ALA A 11 -3.23 0.13 -19.58
C ALA A 11 -4.56 -0.64 -19.61
N THR A 12 -4.72 -1.68 -18.77
CA THR A 12 -5.95 -2.48 -18.74
C THR A 12 -7.10 -1.75 -18.06
N VAL A 13 -6.82 -0.86 -17.11
CA VAL A 13 -7.79 0.09 -16.54
C VAL A 13 -8.24 1.09 -17.61
N LYS A 14 -7.29 1.70 -18.34
CA LYS A 14 -7.59 2.68 -19.39
C LYS A 14 -8.38 2.11 -20.57
N SER A 15 -8.10 0.86 -20.96
CA SER A 15 -8.85 0.20 -22.03
C SER A 15 -10.23 -0.30 -21.59
N GLY A 16 -10.53 -0.28 -20.29
CA GLY A 16 -11.77 -0.83 -19.72
C GLY A 16 -11.77 -2.34 -19.54
N GLN A 17 -10.67 -3.04 -19.85
CA GLN A 17 -10.52 -4.48 -19.64
C GLN A 17 -10.54 -4.85 -18.15
N THR A 18 -10.07 -3.95 -17.27
CA THR A 18 -10.12 -4.11 -15.81
C THR A 18 -11.01 -3.03 -15.20
N PRO A 19 -12.35 -3.18 -15.25
CA PRO A 19 -13.28 -2.18 -14.74
C PRO A 19 -13.35 -2.14 -13.21
N VAL A 20 -12.90 -3.20 -12.53
CA VAL A 20 -12.81 -3.33 -11.07
C VAL A 20 -11.46 -3.93 -10.73
N LEU A 21 -10.75 -3.32 -9.79
CA LEU A 21 -9.42 -3.76 -9.32
C LEU A 21 -9.39 -3.73 -7.79
N PHE A 22 -8.99 -4.84 -7.18
CA PHE A 22 -8.72 -4.93 -5.75
C PHE A 22 -7.23 -4.69 -5.51
N GLU A 23 -6.88 -3.55 -4.93
CA GLU A 23 -5.50 -3.13 -4.73
C GLU A 23 -5.37 -2.09 -3.61
N TRP A 24 -4.14 -1.79 -3.19
CA TRP A 24 -3.86 -0.65 -2.33
C TRP A 24 -4.34 0.65 -2.97
N ASP A 25 -4.95 1.51 -2.16
CA ASP A 25 -5.55 2.76 -2.62
C ASP A 25 -4.56 3.67 -3.34
N TYR A 26 -3.32 3.79 -2.84
CA TYR A 26 -2.29 4.61 -3.46
C TYR A 26 -1.80 4.08 -4.81
N LEU A 27 -1.76 2.76 -4.99
CA LEU A 27 -1.43 2.13 -6.28
C LEU A 27 -2.58 2.34 -7.27
N SER A 28 -3.82 2.10 -6.83
CA SER A 28 -5.02 2.34 -7.63
C SER A 28 -5.15 3.79 -8.08
N ALA A 29 -4.76 4.75 -7.24
CA ALA A 29 -4.70 6.17 -7.59
C ALA A 29 -3.76 6.45 -8.78
N SER A 30 -2.69 5.68 -8.93
CA SER A 30 -1.78 5.82 -10.07
C SER A 30 -2.36 5.27 -11.37
N HIS A 31 -3.17 4.20 -11.31
CA HIS A 31 -3.76 3.56 -12.50
C HIS A 31 -4.89 4.39 -13.13
N GLY A 32 -5.66 5.10 -12.31
CA GLY A 32 -6.82 5.85 -12.76
C GLY A 32 -6.56 7.26 -13.29
N LYS A 33 -5.30 7.74 -13.32
CA LYS A 33 -4.97 9.14 -13.67
C LYS A 33 -5.51 9.57 -15.05
N ASP A 34 -5.51 8.65 -16.01
CA ASP A 34 -5.97 8.87 -17.38
C ASP A 34 -7.45 8.52 -17.58
N VAL A 35 -8.16 8.12 -16.52
CA VAL A 35 -9.54 7.63 -16.59
C VAL A 35 -10.40 8.47 -15.65
N PRO A 36 -11.03 9.56 -16.14
CA PRO A 36 -11.77 10.51 -15.29
C PRO A 36 -12.92 9.90 -14.48
N THR A 37 -13.41 8.75 -14.90
CA THR A 37 -14.48 8.00 -14.24
C THR A 37 -13.97 7.00 -13.18
N TRP A 38 -12.65 6.80 -13.07
CA TRP A 38 -12.07 5.90 -12.08
C TRP A 38 -12.30 6.42 -10.67
N LYS A 39 -12.76 5.55 -9.78
CA LYS A 39 -13.07 5.89 -8.38
C LYS A 39 -12.38 4.88 -7.47
N ILE A 40 -11.73 5.41 -6.44
CA ILE A 40 -11.21 4.61 -5.34
C ILE A 40 -12.30 4.51 -4.28
N PHE A 41 -12.58 3.30 -3.84
CA PHE A 41 -13.56 3.02 -2.80
C PHE A 41 -12.96 2.07 -1.77
N VAL A 42 -13.03 2.45 -0.50
CA VAL A 42 -12.65 1.61 0.63
C VAL A 42 -13.93 1.19 1.35
N PRO A 43 -14.27 -0.11 1.39
CA PRO A 43 -15.47 -0.59 2.08
C PRO A 43 -15.41 -0.31 3.58
N SER A 44 -16.42 0.36 4.13
CA SER A 44 -16.45 0.78 5.54
C SER A 44 -16.46 -0.38 6.54
N ASN A 45 -16.93 -1.56 6.13
CA ASN A 45 -16.96 -2.77 6.94
C ASN A 45 -15.67 -3.62 6.82
N ALA A 46 -14.71 -3.22 5.98
CA ALA A 46 -13.49 -3.99 5.70
C ALA A 46 -12.31 -3.05 5.43
N VAL A 47 -12.07 -2.12 6.36
CA VAL A 47 -10.94 -1.19 6.28
C VAL A 47 -9.70 -1.90 6.81
N ILE A 48 -8.88 -2.43 5.91
CA ILE A 48 -7.63 -3.13 6.25
C ILE A 48 -6.43 -2.27 5.85
N GLY A 49 -5.52 -2.07 6.80
CA GLY A 49 -4.21 -1.48 6.58
C GLY A 49 -3.12 -2.55 6.52
N GLY A 50 -2.00 -2.22 5.90
CA GLY A 50 -0.81 -3.06 5.86
C GLY A 50 0.46 -2.23 5.71
N TYR A 51 1.58 -2.81 6.14
CA TYR A 51 2.89 -2.21 6.00
C TYR A 51 3.77 -3.09 5.12
N TYR A 52 4.50 -2.46 4.19
CA TYR A 52 5.66 -3.09 3.58
C TYR A 52 6.80 -3.06 4.59
N SER A 53 7.16 -4.23 5.10
CA SER A 53 8.24 -4.37 6.08
C SER A 53 9.58 -4.52 5.36
N GLN A 54 10.58 -3.77 5.80
CA GLN A 54 11.95 -3.85 5.29
C GLN A 54 12.83 -4.64 6.26
N ALA A 55 13.78 -5.37 5.72
CA ALA A 55 14.73 -6.16 6.48
C ALA A 55 16.08 -6.18 5.79
N ILE A 56 17.14 -6.15 6.58
CA ILE A 56 18.51 -6.22 6.08
C ILE A 56 18.94 -7.68 6.01
N ASN A 57 19.42 -8.10 4.84
CA ASN A 57 19.96 -9.44 4.65
C ASN A 57 21.15 -9.68 5.60
N LYS A 58 21.12 -10.79 6.34
CA LYS A 58 22.18 -11.19 7.28
C LYS A 58 23.55 -11.36 6.60
N GLN A 59 23.55 -11.72 5.32
CA GLN A 59 24.73 -11.90 4.47
C GLN A 59 24.93 -10.75 3.47
N ALA A 60 24.34 -9.57 3.72
CA ALA A 60 24.52 -8.42 2.84
C ALA A 60 26.03 -8.11 2.66
N PRO A 61 26.52 -7.90 1.43
CA PRO A 61 27.92 -7.55 1.19
C PRO A 61 28.29 -6.18 1.76
N HIS A 62 27.29 -5.30 1.94
CA HIS A 62 27.44 -3.96 2.49
C HIS A 62 26.41 -3.70 3.62
N PRO A 63 26.54 -4.36 4.79
CA PRO A 63 25.51 -4.31 5.83
C PRO A 63 25.41 -2.92 6.48
N ALA A 64 26.51 -2.17 6.56
CA ALA A 64 26.49 -0.80 7.06
C ALA A 64 25.75 0.16 6.11
N ALA A 65 25.97 0.03 4.80
CA ALA A 65 25.25 0.82 3.79
C ALA A 65 23.75 0.50 3.79
N ALA A 66 23.38 -0.78 3.92
CA ALA A 66 21.99 -1.19 4.04
C ALA A 66 21.33 -0.57 5.29
N ARG A 67 22.02 -0.56 6.44
CA ARG A 67 21.51 0.11 7.66
C ARG A 67 21.34 1.61 7.47
N LEU A 68 22.34 2.27 6.87
CA LEU A 68 22.25 3.70 6.59
C LEU A 68 21.08 4.03 5.67
N TRP A 69 20.79 3.16 4.69
CA TRP A 69 19.64 3.30 3.82
C TRP A 69 18.31 3.19 4.57
N GLU A 70 18.17 2.21 5.46
CA GLU A 70 16.98 2.12 6.34
C GLU A 70 16.83 3.38 7.20
N GLU A 71 17.90 3.89 7.83
CA GLU A 71 17.88 5.14 8.60
C GLU A 71 17.38 6.33 7.75
N TYR A 72 17.84 6.42 6.49
CA TYR A 72 17.36 7.46 5.56
C TYR A 72 15.87 7.29 5.24
N LEU A 73 15.42 6.07 4.91
CA LEU A 73 14.02 5.81 4.60
C LEU A 73 13.08 6.10 5.76
N TYR A 74 13.54 5.90 7.00
CA TYR A 74 12.81 6.27 8.21
C TYR A 74 13.07 7.70 8.69
N SER A 75 13.87 8.51 8.01
CA SER A 75 13.99 9.95 8.27
C SER A 75 12.73 10.71 7.83
N ASP A 76 12.59 11.98 8.24
CA ASP A 76 11.47 12.81 7.79
C ASP A 76 11.49 13.02 6.27
N GLU A 77 12.68 13.10 5.68
CA GLU A 77 12.87 13.21 4.24
C GLU A 77 12.41 11.94 3.51
N GLY A 78 12.90 10.77 3.93
CA GLY A 78 12.52 9.49 3.35
C GLY A 78 11.02 9.20 3.47
N GLN A 79 10.43 9.52 4.62
CA GLN A 79 8.99 9.37 4.83
C GLN A 79 8.17 10.34 3.97
N ASN A 80 8.63 11.58 3.76
CA ASN A 80 7.97 12.50 2.83
C ASN A 80 8.11 12.08 1.36
N LEU A 81 9.17 11.37 0.99
CA LEU A 81 9.28 10.75 -0.35
C LEU A 81 8.21 9.68 -0.56
N TRP A 82 7.98 8.81 0.44
CA TRP A 82 6.88 7.84 0.39
C TRP A 82 5.51 8.52 0.30
N LEU A 83 5.32 9.59 1.07
CA LEU A 83 4.10 10.38 1.06
C LEU A 83 3.81 11.00 -0.32
N LYS A 84 4.82 11.52 -1.01
CA LYS A 84 4.71 12.00 -2.39
C LYS A 84 4.36 10.88 -3.38
N GLY A 85 4.76 9.64 -3.08
CA GLY A 85 4.33 8.44 -3.80
C GLY A 85 2.89 8.00 -3.50
N GLY A 86 2.19 8.69 -2.60
CA GLY A 86 0.82 8.40 -2.19
C GLY A 86 0.70 7.39 -1.04
N ALA A 87 1.81 6.86 -0.52
CA ALA A 87 1.78 5.98 0.64
C ALA A 87 1.51 6.78 1.93
N ARG A 88 0.99 6.13 2.97
CA ARG A 88 0.87 6.70 4.32
C ARG A 88 2.10 6.32 5.15
N PRO A 89 3.02 7.25 5.45
CA PRO A 89 4.25 6.93 6.15
C PRO A 89 3.99 6.47 7.59
N VAL A 90 4.77 5.50 8.08
CA VAL A 90 4.63 5.01 9.46
C VAL A 90 4.91 6.12 10.50
N ARG A 91 5.74 7.10 10.15
CA ARG A 91 6.05 8.26 11.01
C ARG A 91 5.11 9.45 10.79
N GLN A 92 4.08 9.35 9.94
CA GLN A 92 3.24 10.51 9.57
C GLN A 92 2.62 11.24 10.76
N ALA A 93 2.19 10.53 11.80
CA ALA A 93 1.65 11.15 13.01
C ALA A 93 2.70 11.98 13.75
N ALA A 94 3.91 11.43 13.92
CA ALA A 94 5.03 12.12 14.56
C ALA A 94 5.47 13.33 13.72
N MET A 95 5.60 13.17 12.40
CA MET A 95 5.96 14.25 11.48
C MET A 95 4.90 15.37 11.43
N THR A 96 3.63 15.02 11.58
CA THR A 96 2.55 16.01 11.71
C THR A 96 2.72 16.82 12.99
N ALA A 97 2.98 16.15 14.12
CA ALA A 97 3.16 16.79 15.41
C ALA A 97 4.43 17.68 15.44
N SER A 98 5.51 17.28 14.78
CA SER A 98 6.75 18.06 14.68
C SER A 98 6.74 19.10 13.56
N GLY A 99 5.69 19.14 12.73
CA GLY A 99 5.56 20.10 11.62
C GLY A 99 6.45 19.80 10.40
N THR A 100 7.02 18.60 10.30
CA THR A 100 7.92 18.19 9.22
C THR A 100 7.23 17.41 8.09
N VAL A 101 5.94 17.10 8.24
CA VAL A 101 5.15 16.45 7.19
C VAL A 101 4.94 17.38 5.99
N ASP A 102 5.08 16.84 4.78
CA ASP A 102 4.64 17.51 3.55
C ASP A 102 3.11 17.59 3.54
N LYS A 103 2.58 18.76 3.93
CA LYS A 103 1.14 19.00 4.06
C LYS A 103 0.40 18.87 2.72
N THR A 104 1.04 19.22 1.62
CA THR A 104 0.43 19.14 0.28
C THR A 104 0.27 17.68 -0.12
N ALA A 105 1.31 16.87 0.07
CA ALA A 105 1.24 15.44 -0.23
C ALA A 105 0.29 14.71 0.73
N ALA A 106 0.26 15.06 2.02
CA ALA A 106 -0.70 14.52 2.98
C ALA A 106 -2.15 14.80 2.61
N ALA A 107 -2.46 16.01 2.14
CA ALA A 107 -3.80 16.39 1.72
C ALA A 107 -4.24 15.69 0.41
N ALA A 108 -3.31 15.21 -0.41
CA ALA A 108 -3.59 14.52 -1.67
C ALA A 108 -3.89 13.01 -1.50
N LEU A 109 -3.72 12.46 -0.29
CA LEU A 109 -4.00 11.05 -0.02
C LEU A 109 -5.50 10.73 -0.19
N PRO A 110 -5.86 9.54 -0.70
CA PRO A 110 -7.24 9.08 -0.71
C PRO A 110 -7.85 9.09 0.71
N ALA A 111 -9.15 9.38 0.80
CA ALA A 111 -9.85 9.29 2.08
C ALA A 111 -10.00 7.83 2.52
N VAL A 112 -9.76 7.57 3.81
CA VAL A 112 -9.97 6.26 4.42
C VAL A 112 -11.03 6.40 5.51
N PRO A 113 -12.15 5.67 5.43
CA PRO A 113 -13.18 5.73 6.46
C PRO A 113 -12.70 5.04 7.73
N GLY A 114 -13.03 5.63 8.89
CA GLY A 114 -12.76 5.03 10.20
C GLY A 114 -11.27 4.78 10.48
N THR A 115 -11.00 3.77 11.30
CA THR A 115 -9.64 3.35 11.67
C THR A 115 -9.32 2.01 10.99
N PRO A 116 -8.32 1.97 10.08
CA PRO A 116 -7.89 0.72 9.48
C PRO A 116 -7.47 -0.30 10.52
N GLN A 117 -7.91 -1.53 10.35
CA GLN A 117 -7.41 -2.65 11.12
C GLN A 117 -6.12 -3.15 10.46
N VAL A 118 -5.04 -3.20 11.23
CA VAL A 118 -3.77 -3.79 10.78
C VAL A 118 -3.67 -5.19 11.39
N PRO A 119 -3.64 -6.25 10.57
CA PRO A 119 -3.49 -7.61 11.09
C PRO A 119 -2.18 -7.76 11.88
N SER A 120 -2.25 -8.47 13.00
CA SER A 120 -1.06 -8.93 13.72
C SER A 120 -0.25 -9.93 12.88
N GLY A 121 0.99 -10.22 13.31
CA GLY A 121 1.83 -11.25 12.70
C GLY A 121 1.13 -12.61 12.66
N ASP A 122 0.57 -13.05 13.78
CA ASP A 122 -0.15 -14.33 13.87
C ASP A 122 -1.39 -14.38 12.96
N GLN A 123 -2.15 -13.28 12.88
CA GLN A 123 -3.29 -13.19 11.97
C GLN A 123 -2.85 -13.28 10.51
N THR A 124 -1.76 -12.59 10.16
CA THR A 124 -1.19 -12.62 8.82
C THR A 124 -0.71 -14.02 8.47
N SER A 125 0.04 -14.68 9.35
CA SER A 125 0.51 -16.05 9.12
C SER A 125 -0.63 -17.05 8.95
N LYS A 126 -1.66 -17.01 9.80
CA LYS A 126 -2.84 -17.87 9.68
C LYS A 126 -3.61 -17.60 8.38
N ALA A 127 -3.81 -16.32 8.03
CA ALA A 127 -4.48 -15.94 6.80
C ALA A 127 -3.69 -16.42 5.56
N SER A 128 -2.37 -16.25 5.53
CA SER A 128 -1.52 -16.74 4.44
C SER A 128 -1.63 -18.24 4.25
N GLN A 129 -1.57 -19.02 5.35
CA GLN A 129 -1.73 -20.48 5.28
C GLN A 129 -3.09 -20.87 4.73
N TYR A 130 -4.15 -20.19 5.19
CA TYR A 130 -5.51 -20.44 4.69
C TYR A 130 -5.65 -20.12 3.20
N VAL A 131 -5.16 -18.96 2.76
CA VAL A 131 -5.21 -18.55 1.34
C VAL A 131 -4.45 -19.55 0.47
N VAL A 132 -3.24 -19.95 0.87
CA VAL A 132 -2.46 -20.96 0.13
C VAL A 132 -3.23 -22.27 -0.02
N ALA A 133 -3.91 -22.73 1.03
CA ALA A 133 -4.63 -24.00 1.02
C ALA A 133 -5.95 -23.96 0.24
N ASN A 134 -6.60 -22.79 0.13
CA ASN A 134 -8.00 -22.70 -0.32
C ASN A 134 -8.23 -21.81 -1.55
N TRP A 135 -7.27 -20.96 -1.95
CA TRP A 135 -7.51 -19.96 -2.99
C TRP A 135 -7.86 -20.57 -4.34
N SER A 136 -7.11 -21.58 -4.78
CA SER A 136 -7.34 -22.24 -6.08
C SER A 136 -8.75 -22.80 -6.21
N ALA A 137 -9.31 -23.37 -5.14
CA ALA A 137 -10.69 -23.87 -5.13
C ALA A 137 -11.73 -22.74 -5.06
N ALA A 138 -11.40 -21.64 -4.39
CA ALA A 138 -12.31 -20.50 -4.24
C ALA A 138 -12.46 -19.67 -5.54
N VAL A 139 -11.47 -19.71 -6.43
CA VAL A 139 -11.45 -18.93 -7.68
C VAL A 139 -11.55 -19.76 -8.96
N ALA A 140 -11.79 -21.06 -8.82
CA ALA A 140 -12.03 -21.99 -9.92
C ALA A 140 -13.35 -21.70 -10.66
#